data_AF-A0A841TD51-F1
#
_entry.id   AF-A0A841TD51-F1
#
_cell.length_a   1.000
_cell.length_b   1.000
_cell.length_c   1.000
_cell.angle_alpha   90.00
_cell.angle_beta   90.00
_cell.angle_gamma   90.00
#
_symmetry.space_group_name_H-M   'P 1'
#
loop_
_entity.id
_entity.type
_entity.pdbx_description
1 polymer ?
#
loop_
_entity_poly.entity_id
_entity_poly.type
_entity_poly.pdbx_seq_one_letter_code
_entity_poly.pdbx_strand_id
1 'polypeptide(L)'
;MHETAGSIPAGNASQRRNAEVFSFLESLIEKRQQEIADIEEMVERYERRIRKEEQAYRTMSPIRRMLAGKKPDHHVAVEYIHYVKKPMEKARLLREEIRRYREMLEGKMPIEISDL
;
A
#
# COMPACT_ATOMS: atom_id res chain seq x y z
N MET A 1 39.65 50.17 7.16
CA MET A 1 38.45 49.38 7.46
C MET A 1 38.13 48.55 6.23
N HIS A 2 38.44 47.25 6.25
CA HIS A 2 37.94 46.32 5.24
C HIS A 2 37.48 45.08 5.98
N GLU A 3 36.16 44.93 6.09
CA GLU A 3 35.50 43.76 6.65
C GLU A 3 35.69 42.57 5.70
N THR A 4 36.20 41.47 6.23
CA THR A 4 36.33 40.20 5.54
C THR A 4 34.97 39.52 5.47
N ALA A 5 34.44 39.36 4.26
CA ALA A 5 33.26 38.58 3.97
C ALA A 5 33.40 37.15 4.54
N GLY A 6 32.56 36.82 5.51
CA GLY A 6 32.49 35.49 6.10
C GLY A 6 32.04 34.46 5.05
N SER A 7 32.90 33.49 4.76
CA SER A 7 32.51 32.31 3.98
C SER A 7 31.50 31.49 4.78
N ILE A 8 30.26 31.42 4.32
CA ILE A 8 29.27 30.48 4.87
C ILE A 8 29.74 29.06 4.55
N PRO A 9 29.87 28.15 5.54
CA PRO A 9 30.41 26.82 5.31
C PRO A 9 29.38 25.97 4.55
N ALA A 10 29.74 25.55 3.33
CA ALA A 10 28.95 24.68 2.46
C ALA A 10 28.54 23.33 3.11
N GLY A 11 29.21 22.91 4.20
CA GLY A 11 28.91 21.69 4.93
C GLY A 11 27.53 21.63 5.59
N ASN A 12 26.90 22.76 5.89
CA ASN A 12 25.59 22.79 6.55
C ASN A 12 24.42 22.53 5.56
N ALA A 13 24.62 22.89 4.29
CA ALA A 13 23.57 22.79 3.25
C ALA A 13 23.40 21.37 2.70
N SER A 14 24.45 20.55 2.68
CA SER A 14 24.38 19.12 2.32
C SER A 14 23.73 18.30 3.44
N GLN A 15 24.06 18.62 4.69
CA GLN A 15 23.53 17.94 5.87
C GLN A 15 22.01 18.17 6.04
N ARG A 16 21.53 19.40 5.77
CA ARG A 16 20.09 19.71 5.74
C ARG A 16 19.35 19.01 4.61
N ARG A 17 19.90 19.03 3.38
CA ARG A 17 19.32 18.33 2.24
C ARG A 17 19.20 16.83 2.48
N ASN A 18 20.20 16.22 3.10
CA ASN A 18 20.10 14.82 3.51
C ASN A 18 18.95 14.63 4.51
N ALA A 19 18.89 15.40 5.59
CA ALA A 19 17.80 15.29 6.58
C ALA A 19 16.39 15.43 5.96
N GLU A 20 16.22 16.35 5.00
CA GLU A 20 14.96 16.52 4.25
C GLU A 20 14.61 15.28 3.42
N VAL A 21 15.59 14.70 2.72
CA VAL A 21 15.40 13.45 1.94
C VAL A 21 15.04 12.28 2.84
N PHE A 22 15.70 12.14 4.00
CA PHE A 22 15.39 11.11 4.99
C PHE A 22 13.94 11.23 5.50
N SER A 23 13.52 12.42 5.94
CA SER A 23 12.15 12.66 6.40
C SER A 23 11.11 12.42 5.29
N PHE A 24 11.44 12.79 4.05
CA PHE A 24 10.57 12.51 2.91
C PHE A 24 10.38 11.01 2.67
N LEU A 25 11.45 10.22 2.69
CA LEU A 25 11.37 8.76 2.55
C LEU A 25 10.55 8.10 3.67
N GLU A 26 10.69 8.57 4.91
CA GLU A 26 9.88 8.10 6.03
C GLU A 26 8.38 8.38 5.79
N SER A 27 8.03 9.59 5.37
CA SER A 27 6.64 9.96 5.05
C SER A 27 6.06 9.11 3.90
N LEU A 28 6.88 8.75 2.92
CA LEU A 28 6.47 7.86 1.84
C LEU A 28 6.22 6.44 2.35
N ILE A 29 7.09 5.93 3.22
CA ILE A 29 6.90 4.62 3.85
C ILE A 29 5.58 4.58 4.62
N GLU A 30 5.33 5.57 5.47
CA GLU A 30 4.09 5.65 6.25
C GLU A 30 2.84 5.69 5.35
N LYS A 31 2.87 6.53 4.31
CA LYS A 31 1.76 6.64 3.34
C LYS A 31 1.49 5.31 2.64
N ARG A 32 2.54 4.57 2.26
CA ARG A 32 2.40 3.26 1.62
C ARG A 32 1.91 2.19 2.57
N GLN A 33 2.31 2.24 3.84
CA GLN A 33 1.79 1.35 4.88
C GLN A 33 0.31 1.58 5.11
N GLN A 34 -0.14 2.84 5.18
CA GLN A 34 -1.56 3.15 5.29
C GLN A 34 -2.35 2.64 4.07
N GLU A 35 -1.82 2.84 2.86
CA GLU A 35 -2.46 2.37 1.63
C GLU A 35 -2.60 0.83 1.60
N ILE A 36 -1.61 0.10 2.13
CA ILE A 36 -1.71 -1.36 2.31
C ILE A 36 -2.81 -1.71 3.31
N ALA A 37 -2.85 -1.04 4.47
CA ALA A 37 -3.87 -1.30 5.49
C ALA A 37 -5.29 -1.06 4.96
N ASP A 38 -5.50 0.01 4.19
CA ASP A 38 -6.80 0.33 3.59
C ASP A 38 -7.22 -0.75 2.57
N ILE A 39 -6.28 -1.27 1.78
CA ILE A 39 -6.52 -2.39 0.86
C ILE A 39 -6.93 -3.63 1.64
N GLU A 40 -6.18 -3.98 2.68
CA GLU A 40 -6.44 -5.17 3.50
C GLU A 40 -7.81 -5.09 4.16
N GLU A 41 -8.17 -3.94 4.72
CA GLU A 41 -9.48 -3.72 5.34
C GLU A 41 -10.63 -3.84 4.31
N MET A 42 -10.43 -3.29 3.11
CA MET A 42 -11.40 -3.43 2.01
C MET A 42 -11.61 -4.91 1.63
N VAL A 43 -10.52 -5.65 1.47
CA VAL A 43 -10.56 -7.10 1.16
C VAL A 43 -11.27 -7.86 2.27
N GLU A 44 -10.93 -7.58 3.52
CA GLU A 44 -11.54 -8.26 4.68
C GLU A 44 -13.05 -8.02 4.74
N ARG A 45 -13.51 -6.79 4.50
CA ARG A 45 -14.95 -6.47 4.43
C ARG A 45 -15.66 -7.27 3.34
N TYR A 46 -15.04 -7.39 2.17
CA TYR A 46 -15.57 -8.18 1.07
C TYR A 46 -15.69 -9.66 1.46
N GLU A 47 -14.63 -10.26 1.96
CA GLU A 47 -14.62 -11.68 2.34
C GLU A 47 -15.59 -11.98 3.49
N ARG A 48 -15.71 -11.05 4.46
CA ARG A 48 -16.68 -11.17 5.55
C ARG A 48 -18.11 -11.18 5.02
N ARG A 49 -18.43 -10.36 4.02
CA ARG A 49 -19.75 -10.36 3.37
C ARG A 49 -19.99 -11.68 2.64
N ILE A 50 -19.03 -12.15 1.84
CA ILE A 50 -19.15 -13.43 1.13
C ILE A 50 -19.38 -14.60 2.11
N ARG A 51 -18.62 -14.65 3.21
CA ARG A 51 -18.78 -15.69 4.24
C ARG A 51 -20.17 -15.67 4.88
N LYS A 52 -20.75 -14.49 5.12
CA LYS A 52 -22.12 -14.34 5.62
C LYS A 52 -23.16 -14.81 4.60
N GLU A 53 -22.97 -14.47 3.32
CA GLU A 53 -23.85 -14.93 2.23
C GLU A 53 -23.81 -16.45 2.09
N GLU A 54 -22.63 -17.06 2.12
CA GLU A 54 -22.46 -18.51 2.07
C GLU A 54 -23.09 -19.21 3.28
N GLN A 55 -22.89 -18.66 4.48
CA GLN A 55 -23.48 -19.20 5.70
C GLN A 55 -25.01 -19.13 5.64
N ALA A 56 -25.58 -18.00 5.21
CA ALA A 56 -27.02 -17.85 5.03
C ALA A 56 -27.58 -18.86 4.01
N TYR A 57 -26.89 -19.07 2.89
CA TYR A 57 -27.30 -20.07 1.89
C TYR A 57 -27.25 -21.50 2.43
N ARG A 58 -26.22 -21.82 3.24
CA ARG A 58 -26.07 -23.13 3.90
C ARG A 58 -27.16 -23.39 4.95
N THR A 59 -27.62 -22.38 5.68
CA THR A 59 -28.67 -22.53 6.70
C THR A 59 -30.09 -22.52 6.13
N MET A 60 -30.29 -22.13 4.87
CA MET A 60 -31.60 -22.21 4.22
C MET A 60 -32.08 -23.67 4.02
N SER A 61 -33.39 -23.87 4.13
CA SER A 61 -34.03 -25.15 3.79
C SER A 61 -33.90 -25.44 2.28
N PRO A 62 -33.92 -26.73 1.86
CA PRO A 62 -33.77 -27.11 0.45
C PRO A 62 -34.79 -26.42 -0.48
N ILE A 63 -36.05 -26.28 -0.03
CA ILE A 63 -37.11 -25.61 -0.78
C ILE A 63 -36.76 -24.13 -0.99
N ARG A 64 -36.33 -23.43 0.07
CA ARG A 64 -35.97 -22.00 0.00
C ARG A 64 -34.71 -21.78 -0.86
N ARG A 65 -33.78 -22.73 -0.82
CA ARG A 65 -32.56 -22.72 -1.64
C ARG A 65 -32.87 -22.89 -3.13
N MET A 66 -33.81 -23.78 -3.46
CA MET A 66 -34.27 -23.99 -4.83
C MET A 66 -34.93 -22.73 -5.42
N LEU A 67 -35.71 -22.01 -4.60
CA LEU A 67 -36.37 -20.77 -5.02
C LEU A 67 -35.40 -19.57 -5.12
N ALA A 68 -34.36 -19.53 -4.29
CA ALA A 68 -33.40 -18.41 -4.27
C ALA A 68 -32.44 -18.40 -5.46
N GLY A 69 -32.20 -19.56 -6.11
CA GLY A 69 -31.23 -19.70 -7.20
C GLY A 69 -29.78 -19.55 -6.74
N LYS A 70 -28.88 -20.39 -7.26
CA LYS A 70 -27.42 -20.24 -7.01
C LYS A 70 -26.87 -19.20 -7.99
N LYS A 71 -26.14 -18.19 -7.52
CA LYS A 71 -25.35 -17.30 -8.40
C LYS A 71 -24.41 -18.17 -9.26
N PRO A 72 -24.26 -17.92 -10.58
CA PRO A 72 -23.35 -18.72 -11.41
C PRO A 72 -21.90 -18.58 -10.95
N ASP A 73 -21.17 -19.70 -10.88
CA ASP A 73 -19.81 -19.76 -10.31
C ASP A 73 -18.81 -18.82 -11.04
N HIS A 74 -19.04 -18.54 -12.32
CA HIS A 74 -18.19 -17.63 -13.08
C HIS A 74 -18.24 -16.17 -12.59
N HIS A 75 -19.41 -15.67 -12.19
CA HIS A 75 -19.53 -14.29 -11.69
C HIS A 75 -18.80 -14.12 -10.34
N VAL A 76 -18.86 -15.14 -9.49
CA VAL A 76 -18.17 -15.16 -8.20
C VAL A 76 -16.65 -15.10 -8.38
N ALA A 77 -16.11 -15.80 -9.39
CA ALA A 77 -14.69 -15.78 -9.70
C ALA A 77 -14.22 -14.39 -10.19
N VAL A 78 -14.99 -13.73 -11.06
CA VAL A 78 -14.68 -12.38 -11.55
C VAL A 78 -14.69 -11.36 -10.41
N GLU A 79 -15.72 -11.42 -9.56
CA GLU A 79 -15.81 -10.56 -8.37
C GLU A 79 -14.60 -10.78 -7.45
N TYR A 80 -14.22 -12.04 -7.18
CA TYR A 80 -13.06 -12.34 -6.35
C TYR A 80 -11.74 -11.81 -6.95
N ILE A 81 -11.56 -11.90 -8.26
CA ILE A 81 -10.38 -11.33 -8.92
C ILE A 81 -10.34 -9.80 -8.72
N HIS A 82 -11.49 -9.14 -8.89
CA HIS A 82 -11.58 -7.69 -8.81
C HIS A 82 -11.43 -7.15 -7.39
N TYR A 83 -12.10 -7.77 -6.41
CA TYR A 83 -12.16 -7.28 -5.03
C TYR A 83 -11.09 -7.85 -4.12
N VAL A 84 -10.42 -8.94 -4.50
CA VAL A 84 -9.39 -9.59 -3.67
C VAL A 84 -8.05 -9.67 -4.39
N LYS A 85 -7.98 -10.35 -5.53
CA LYS A 85 -6.67 -10.61 -6.17
C LYS A 85 -5.96 -9.34 -6.65
N LYS A 86 -6.64 -8.48 -7.40
CA LYS A 86 -6.04 -7.23 -7.92
C LYS A 86 -5.62 -6.28 -6.79
N PRO A 87 -6.46 -6.02 -5.76
CA PRO A 87 -6.06 -5.19 -4.63
C PRO A 87 -4.88 -5.78 -3.85
N MET A 88 -4.87 -7.09 -3.58
CA MET A 88 -3.76 -7.74 -2.88
C MET A 88 -2.45 -7.69 -3.69
N GLU A 89 -2.53 -7.77 -5.03
CA GLU A 89 -1.35 -7.56 -5.89
C GLU A 89 -0.83 -6.12 -5.80
N LYS A 90 -1.73 -5.12 -5.74
CA LYS A 90 -1.34 -3.74 -5.46
C LYS A 90 -0.64 -3.63 -4.11
N ALA A 91 -1.20 -4.22 -3.05
CA ALA A 91 -0.54 -4.25 -1.73
C ALA A 91 0.84 -4.92 -1.77
N ARG A 92 1.01 -5.98 -2.57
CA ARG A 92 2.32 -6.61 -2.79
C ARG A 92 3.32 -5.63 -3.40
N LEU A 93 2.93 -4.90 -4.45
CA LEU A 93 3.80 -3.90 -5.09
C LEU A 93 4.16 -2.76 -4.13
N LEU A 94 3.21 -2.28 -3.32
CA LEU A 94 3.46 -1.25 -2.30
C LEU A 94 4.47 -1.73 -1.24
N ARG A 95 4.45 -3.02 -0.87
CA ARG A 95 5.47 -3.59 0.03
C ARG A 95 6.86 -3.60 -0.60
N GLU A 96 6.96 -3.83 -1.91
CA GLU A 96 8.23 -3.74 -2.63
C GLU A 96 8.75 -2.30 -2.72
N GLU A 97 7.85 -1.31 -2.86
CA GLU A 97 8.21 0.11 -2.75
C GLU A 97 8.76 0.45 -1.38
N ILE A 98 8.07 0.04 -0.30
CA ILE A 98 8.53 0.25 1.08
C ILE A 98 9.91 -0.39 1.29
N ARG A 99 10.14 -1.62 0.81
CA ARG A 99 11.45 -2.26 0.92
C ARG A 99 12.53 -1.41 0.25
N ARG A 100 12.30 -0.90 -0.96
CA ARG A 100 13.25 -0.02 -1.66
C ARG A 100 13.53 1.25 -0.89
N TYR A 101 12.51 1.90 -0.33
CA TYR A 101 12.71 3.11 0.49
C TYR A 101 13.52 2.82 1.75
N ARG A 102 13.32 1.66 2.38
CA ARG A 102 14.13 1.23 3.53
C ARG A 102 15.58 0.96 3.15
N GLU A 103 15.83 0.32 2.00
CA GLU A 103 17.19 0.12 1.49
C GLU A 103 17.92 1.44 1.19
N MET A 104 17.19 2.46 0.72
CA MET A 104 17.71 3.82 0.53
C MET A 104 18.06 4.49 1.87
N LEU A 105 17.19 4.37 2.89
CA LEU A 105 17.45 4.87 4.25
C LEU A 105 18.68 4.20 4.90
N GLU A 106 18.87 2.90 4.67
CA GLU A 106 20.01 2.13 5.19
C GLU A 106 21.31 2.37 4.41
N GLY A 107 21.28 3.18 3.35
CA GLY A 107 22.44 3.45 2.49
C GLY A 107 22.87 2.25 1.63
N LYS A 108 22.01 1.22 1.50
CA LYS A 108 22.28 0.01 0.71
C LYS A 108 22.02 0.19 -0.78
N MET A 109 21.25 1.22 -1.15
CA MET A 109 21.07 1.66 -2.53
C MET A 109 21.40 3.15 -2.67
N PRO A 110 22.03 3.57 -3.79
CA PRO A 110 22.21 4.98 -4.08
C PRO A 110 20.84 5.63 -4.24
N ILE A 111 20.67 6.80 -3.62
CA ILE A 111 19.52 7.66 -3.85
C ILE A 111 19.76 8.35 -5.18
N GLU A 112 19.36 7.70 -6.28
CA GLU A 112 19.32 8.34 -7.58
C GLU A 112 18.16 9.33 -7.60
N ILE A 113 18.44 10.57 -7.18
CA ILE A 113 17.60 11.71 -7.49
C ILE A 113 17.80 11.97 -8.99
N SER A 114 17.07 11.25 -9.84
CA SER A 114 16.93 11.68 -11.23
C SER A 114 16.21 13.02 -11.19
N ASP A 115 16.87 14.07 -11.69
CA ASP A 115 16.34 15.42 -11.74
C ASP A 115 14.94 15.41 -12.37
N LEU A 116 14.01 16.08 -11.69
CA LEU A 116 12.62 16.32 -12.12
C LEU A 116 12.56 17.06 -13.46
#